data_AF-A0A8C8S9H3-F1
#
_entry.id   AF-A0A8C8S9H3-F1
#
_cell.length_a   1.000
_cell.length_b   1.000
_cell.length_c   1.000
_cell.angle_alpha   90.00
_cell.angle_beta   90.00
_cell.angle_gamma   90.00
#
_symmetry.space_group_name_H-M   'P 1'
#
loop_
_entity.id
_entity.type
_entity.pdbx_description
1 polymer ?
#
loop_
_entity_poly.entity_id
_entity_poly.type
_entity_poly.pdbx_seq_one_letter_code
_entity_poly.pdbx_strand_id
1 'polypeptide(L)'
;MARCCLVRTVTVVSLTVTLSAVAVRYPNCRLLNSLLRPFRELACSSVPAHWFHFYPVSMLSCNKPSEKTHNKALTSPYPGSTVERSKVPTDKVSWLVEWENYNPVEYTAAPVLAGPTWADPQISARNFSPKFNEKDGHVERRSLWGLYEVENGRPRNPAGRTGLVGRGLLGRWGPNHAADPIITRWKRDSSGNKIAHPVSGKNILQFIAIERKDCGEWAIPGGMVDPGEKISATLKREFSEEALNSLQKSRAEKEEMEKQVNSLFNLEHFVVYKGYVDDPRNTDNAWMETEAVNYHDESGETMENLLLEAGDDAGKVRWVDISEKLKLYANHVDFIKLVAEKWGAHWNEDSDCHK
;
A
#
# COMPACT_ATOMS: atom_id res chain seq x y z
N MET A 1 80.52 -5.07 -19.87
CA MET A 1 80.53 -6.27 -19.01
C MET A 1 79.14 -6.45 -18.43
N ALA A 2 78.52 -7.60 -18.71
CA ALA A 2 77.18 -7.95 -18.29
C ALA A 2 77.14 -8.51 -16.86
N ARG A 3 76.00 -8.31 -16.17
CA ARG A 3 75.33 -9.22 -15.20
C ARG A 3 73.99 -8.56 -14.81
N CYS A 4 72.88 -8.91 -15.45
CA CYS A 4 71.98 -10.04 -15.16
C CYS A 4 71.23 -9.86 -13.83
N CYS A 5 69.99 -9.34 -13.91
CA CYS A 5 68.97 -9.48 -12.87
C CYS A 5 67.70 -10.04 -13.50
N LEU A 6 67.36 -11.26 -13.07
CA LEU A 6 66.18 -12.02 -13.44
C LEU A 6 64.98 -11.50 -12.63
N VAL A 7 63.90 -11.05 -13.27
CA VAL A 7 62.61 -10.83 -12.58
C VAL A 7 61.60 -11.77 -13.23
N ARG A 8 61.08 -12.70 -12.43
CA ARG A 8 60.05 -13.68 -12.81
C ARG A 8 58.68 -13.01 -12.85
N THR A 9 58.04 -13.05 -14.01
CA THR A 9 56.64 -12.71 -14.19
C THR A 9 55.76 -13.84 -13.63
N VAL A 10 54.89 -13.54 -12.67
CA VAL A 10 53.87 -14.48 -12.17
C VAL A 10 52.57 -14.23 -12.93
N THR A 11 52.18 -15.16 -13.78
CA THR A 11 50.90 -15.16 -14.48
C THR A 11 49.85 -15.85 -13.59
N VAL A 12 48.87 -15.11 -13.11
CA VAL A 12 47.72 -15.68 -12.38
C VAL A 12 46.66 -16.07 -13.40
N VAL A 13 46.44 -17.38 -13.56
CA VAL A 13 45.34 -17.94 -14.35
C VAL A 13 44.14 -18.12 -13.44
N SER A 14 43.06 -17.37 -13.69
CA SER A 14 41.78 -17.54 -13.01
C SER A 14 40.91 -18.51 -13.83
N LEU A 15 40.60 -19.67 -13.27
CA LEU A 15 39.66 -20.65 -13.81
C LEU A 15 38.27 -20.39 -13.21
N THR A 16 37.34 -19.95 -14.04
CA THR A 16 35.91 -19.83 -13.70
C THR A 16 35.23 -21.18 -13.89
N VAL A 17 34.58 -21.68 -12.83
CA VAL A 17 33.70 -22.85 -12.88
C VAL A 17 32.26 -22.36 -13.03
N THR A 18 31.64 -22.64 -14.17
CA THR A 18 30.21 -22.41 -14.41
C THR A 18 29.40 -23.58 -13.88
N LEU A 19 28.63 -23.37 -12.80
CA LEU A 19 27.61 -24.32 -12.35
C LEU A 19 26.35 -24.11 -13.20
N SER A 20 26.04 -25.07 -14.07
CA SER A 20 24.77 -25.11 -14.81
C SER A 20 23.73 -25.85 -13.97
N ALA A 21 22.73 -25.13 -13.44
CA ALA A 21 21.58 -25.74 -12.80
C ALA A 21 20.59 -26.21 -13.87
N VAL A 22 20.44 -27.53 -14.00
CA VAL A 22 19.43 -28.16 -14.86
C VAL A 22 18.10 -28.13 -14.10
N ALA A 23 17.13 -27.35 -14.59
CA ALA A 23 15.76 -27.37 -14.08
C ALA A 23 15.04 -28.64 -14.56
N VAL A 24 14.69 -29.51 -13.62
CA VAL A 24 13.83 -30.68 -13.88
C VAL A 24 12.38 -30.20 -14.01
N ARG A 25 11.77 -30.44 -15.18
CA ARG A 25 10.33 -30.25 -15.43
C ARG A 25 9.53 -31.35 -14.71
N TYR A 26 8.61 -30.97 -13.82
CA TYR A 26 7.56 -31.87 -13.33
C TYR A 26 6.30 -31.75 -14.23
N PRO A 27 5.75 -32.85 -14.76
CA PRO A 27 4.49 -32.82 -15.48
C PRO A 27 3.28 -33.01 -14.55
N ASN A 28 2.27 -32.16 -14.74
CA ASN A 28 0.82 -32.38 -14.59
C ASN A 28 0.32 -33.34 -13.49
N CYS A 29 -0.18 -32.78 -12.40
CA CYS A 29 -1.05 -33.49 -11.46
C CYS A 29 -2.49 -33.54 -12.00
N ARG A 30 -2.94 -34.74 -12.42
CA ARG A 30 -4.35 -35.06 -12.65
C ARG A 30 -5.00 -35.49 -11.33
N LEU A 31 -6.23 -35.01 -11.11
CA LEU A 31 -7.14 -35.44 -10.05
C LEU A 31 -7.29 -36.97 -10.02
N LEU A 32 -7.34 -37.53 -8.81
CA LEU A 32 -8.09 -38.75 -8.51
C LEU A 32 -8.55 -38.72 -7.04
N ASN A 33 -9.87 -38.66 -6.86
CA ASN A 33 -10.58 -38.97 -5.63
C ASN A 33 -10.62 -40.50 -5.46
N SER A 34 -10.28 -41.02 -4.28
CA SER A 34 -11.00 -42.15 -3.68
C SER A 34 -10.78 -42.25 -2.18
N LEU A 35 -11.87 -42.06 -1.44
CA LEU A 35 -12.33 -42.80 -0.25
C LEU A 35 -11.36 -43.82 0.37
N LEU A 36 -11.11 -43.70 1.69
CA LEU A 36 -11.23 -44.80 2.66
C LEU A 36 -11.23 -44.27 4.11
N ARG A 37 -12.11 -44.87 4.92
CA ARG A 37 -12.45 -44.55 6.33
C ARG A 37 -11.53 -45.33 7.31
N PRO A 38 -11.62 -45.07 8.64
CA PRO A 38 -10.47 -45.09 9.55
C PRO A 38 -10.30 -46.39 10.34
N PHE A 39 -9.11 -46.61 10.90
CA PHE A 39 -8.88 -47.51 12.02
C PHE A 39 -8.33 -46.76 13.22
N ARG A 40 -8.86 -47.16 14.38
CA ARG A 40 -8.68 -46.63 15.73
C ARG A 40 -7.98 -47.74 16.51
N GLU A 41 -6.89 -47.45 17.23
CA GLU A 41 -6.57 -48.16 18.48
C GLU A 41 -5.54 -47.41 19.35
N LEU A 42 -5.74 -47.59 20.66
CA LEU A 42 -5.11 -46.95 21.81
C LEU A 42 -3.74 -47.56 22.16
N ALA A 43 -2.84 -46.76 22.74
CA ALA A 43 -2.10 -47.14 23.96
C ALA A 43 -1.46 -45.93 24.64
N CYS A 44 -1.65 -45.82 25.97
CA CYS A 44 -1.05 -44.85 26.88
C CYS A 44 0.41 -45.19 27.24
N SER A 45 1.25 -44.18 27.42
CA SER A 45 2.19 -44.11 28.55
C SER A 45 2.65 -42.68 28.82
N SER A 46 2.80 -42.37 30.09
CA SER A 46 3.06 -41.06 30.72
C SER A 46 4.53 -40.87 31.08
N VAL A 47 5.05 -39.63 30.98
CA VAL A 47 5.94 -38.89 31.92
C VAL A 47 6.47 -37.61 31.20
N PRO A 48 6.68 -36.47 31.88
CA PRO A 48 6.58 -35.14 31.29
C PRO A 48 7.93 -34.57 30.86
N ALA A 49 7.96 -33.96 29.67
CA ALA A 49 9.04 -33.09 29.25
C ALA A 49 8.45 -31.75 28.81
N HIS A 50 8.99 -30.68 29.38
CA HIS A 50 8.73 -29.31 28.99
C HIS A 50 9.13 -29.11 27.52
N TRP A 51 8.15 -28.81 26.67
CA TRP A 51 8.38 -28.43 25.28
C TRP A 51 7.64 -27.13 24.97
N PHE A 52 8.43 -26.08 24.78
CA PHE A 52 8.02 -24.81 24.20
C PHE A 52 7.14 -25.06 22.97
N HIS A 53 5.85 -24.71 23.06
CA HIS A 53 4.96 -24.69 21.92
C HIS A 53 5.28 -23.47 21.05
N PHE A 54 6.27 -23.60 20.17
CA PHE A 54 6.26 -22.85 18.93
C PHE A 54 5.17 -23.47 18.06
N TYR A 55 4.00 -22.81 18.00
CA TYR A 55 3.03 -23.11 16.97
C TYR A 55 3.63 -22.71 15.62
N PRO A 56 3.85 -23.65 14.68
CA PRO A 56 4.00 -23.25 13.28
C PRO A 56 2.59 -22.91 12.81
N VAL A 57 2.25 -21.62 12.84
CA VAL A 57 1.09 -21.12 12.08
C VAL A 57 1.47 -21.25 10.60
N SER A 58 1.26 -22.45 10.06
CA SER A 58 1.13 -22.66 8.62
C SER A 58 -0.18 -22.00 8.20
N MET A 59 -0.13 -20.70 7.96
CA MET A 59 -1.14 -19.99 7.17
C MET A 59 -0.56 -19.64 5.81
N LEU A 60 -0.33 -20.68 5.00
CA LEU A 60 -0.52 -20.56 3.56
C LEU A 60 -2.02 -20.63 3.28
N SER A 61 -2.76 -19.65 3.79
CA SER A 61 -4.05 -19.31 3.22
C SER A 61 -3.75 -18.43 2.02
N CYS A 62 -3.56 -19.07 0.87
CA CYS A 62 -3.73 -18.40 -0.42
C CYS A 62 -5.22 -18.08 -0.56
N ASN A 63 -5.71 -17.14 0.24
CA ASN A 63 -6.95 -16.45 -0.08
C ASN A 63 -6.66 -15.71 -1.38
N LYS A 64 -7.09 -16.29 -2.51
CA LYS A 64 -7.33 -15.49 -3.71
C LYS A 64 -8.18 -14.32 -3.23
N PRO A 65 -7.69 -13.07 -3.30
CA PRO A 65 -8.56 -11.94 -3.01
C PRO A 65 -9.74 -12.11 -3.97
N SER A 66 -10.96 -12.06 -3.45
CA SER A 66 -12.16 -11.93 -4.29
C SER A 66 -11.82 -10.93 -5.39
N GLU A 67 -11.96 -11.30 -6.67
CA GLU A 67 -11.67 -10.47 -7.85
C GLU A 67 -12.59 -9.23 -7.85
N LYS A 68 -12.37 -8.31 -6.91
CA LYS A 68 -12.89 -6.96 -7.01
C LYS A 68 -12.05 -6.31 -8.08
N THR A 69 -12.60 -6.27 -9.28
CA THR A 69 -12.11 -5.44 -10.37
C THR A 69 -12.04 -4.00 -9.89
N HIS A 70 -10.95 -3.32 -10.24
CA HIS A 70 -10.80 -1.90 -9.95
C HIS A 70 -11.88 -1.10 -10.70
N ASN A 71 -12.54 -0.17 -10.01
CA ASN A 71 -13.62 0.61 -10.62
C ASN A 71 -13.23 2.08 -10.73
N LYS A 72 -12.54 2.64 -9.73
CA LYS A 72 -12.10 4.04 -9.77
C LYS A 72 -11.08 4.25 -10.88
N ALA A 73 -10.17 3.29 -11.08
CA ALA A 73 -9.21 3.28 -12.17
C ALA A 73 -9.84 3.28 -13.59
N LEU A 74 -11.14 2.98 -13.72
CA LEU A 74 -11.89 2.98 -14.98
C LEU A 74 -12.71 4.25 -15.21
N THR A 75 -12.77 5.15 -14.21
CA THR A 75 -13.58 6.37 -14.29
C THR A 75 -12.96 7.42 -15.22
N SER A 76 -13.84 8.20 -15.86
CA SER A 76 -13.48 9.32 -16.74
C SER A 76 -14.30 10.57 -16.37
N PRO A 77 -13.80 11.78 -16.67
CA PRO A 77 -12.50 12.06 -17.30
C PRO A 77 -11.33 11.73 -16.37
N TYR A 78 -10.15 11.49 -16.94
CA TYR A 78 -8.93 11.29 -16.15
C TYR A 78 -8.69 12.53 -15.27
N PRO A 79 -8.35 12.38 -13.97
CA PRO A 79 -8.27 13.51 -13.03
C PRO A 79 -7.47 14.71 -13.55
N GLY A 80 -8.01 15.92 -13.36
CA GLY A 80 -7.38 17.16 -13.79
C GLY A 80 -7.29 17.34 -15.32
N SER A 81 -8.10 16.62 -16.09
CA SER A 81 -8.10 16.70 -17.56
C SER A 81 -9.50 16.53 -18.15
N THR A 82 -9.61 16.62 -19.48
CA THR A 82 -10.81 16.26 -20.27
C THR A 82 -10.62 14.94 -21.02
N VAL A 83 -9.58 14.16 -20.68
CA VAL A 83 -9.25 12.91 -21.37
C VAL A 83 -10.18 11.79 -20.93
N GLU A 84 -10.90 11.23 -21.89
CA GLU A 84 -11.77 10.07 -21.70
C GLU A 84 -10.98 8.77 -21.89
N ARG A 85 -11.16 7.81 -21.00
CA ARG A 85 -10.56 6.47 -21.14
C ARG A 85 -11.30 5.67 -22.21
N SER A 86 -10.59 4.76 -22.88
CA SER A 86 -11.26 3.74 -23.68
C SER A 86 -12.11 2.86 -22.76
N LYS A 87 -13.36 2.56 -23.16
CA LYS A 87 -14.25 1.72 -22.35
C LYS A 87 -13.67 0.31 -22.20
N VAL A 88 -13.57 -0.18 -20.97
CA VAL A 88 -13.12 -1.54 -20.63
C VAL A 88 -14.32 -2.33 -20.10
N PRO A 89 -14.85 -3.31 -20.84
CA PRO A 89 -15.86 -4.24 -20.32
C PRO A 89 -15.34 -4.99 -19.09
N THR A 90 -16.21 -5.26 -18.12
CA THR A 90 -15.84 -5.91 -16.85
C THR A 90 -15.17 -7.28 -17.05
N ASP A 91 -15.59 -8.04 -18.06
CA ASP A 91 -15.02 -9.33 -18.45
C ASP A 91 -13.68 -9.22 -19.21
N LYS A 92 -13.27 -8.00 -19.58
CA LYS A 92 -12.03 -7.70 -20.31
C LYS A 92 -11.01 -6.92 -19.49
N VAL A 93 -11.26 -6.68 -18.20
CA VAL A 93 -10.30 -6.00 -17.30
C VAL A 93 -9.01 -6.82 -17.17
N SER A 94 -9.10 -8.13 -16.93
CA SER A 94 -7.92 -8.98 -16.72
C SER A 94 -7.06 -9.10 -17.98
N TRP A 95 -5.75 -8.89 -17.83
CA TRP A 95 -4.75 -9.08 -18.91
C TRP A 95 -4.73 -10.51 -19.46
N LEU A 96 -5.14 -11.51 -18.66
CA LEU A 96 -5.24 -12.91 -19.10
C LEU A 96 -6.32 -13.12 -20.16
N VAL A 97 -7.28 -12.21 -20.25
CA VAL A 97 -8.31 -12.26 -21.28
C VAL A 97 -7.77 -11.61 -22.55
N GLU A 98 -7.73 -12.39 -23.61
CA GLU A 98 -7.31 -11.94 -24.93
C GLU A 98 -8.25 -10.83 -25.44
N TRP A 99 -7.62 -9.78 -25.98
CA TRP A 99 -8.32 -8.65 -26.56
C TRP A 99 -7.39 -7.93 -27.55
N GLU A 100 -7.27 -8.48 -28.76
CA GLU A 100 -6.37 -7.97 -29.80
C GLU A 100 -6.68 -6.51 -30.19
N ASN A 101 -7.96 -6.14 -30.22
CA ASN A 101 -8.41 -4.80 -30.59
C ASN A 101 -8.45 -3.82 -29.41
N TYR A 102 -7.76 -4.11 -28.30
CA TYR A 102 -7.64 -3.18 -27.18
C TYR A 102 -6.79 -1.97 -27.60
N ASN A 103 -7.44 -0.82 -27.74
CA ASN A 103 -6.81 0.43 -28.16
C ASN A 103 -7.02 1.52 -27.08
N PRO A 104 -6.21 1.51 -26.00
CA PRO A 104 -6.31 2.50 -24.93
C PRO A 104 -5.86 3.88 -25.41
N VAL A 105 -6.45 4.93 -24.84
CA VAL A 105 -5.99 6.30 -25.07
C VAL A 105 -4.61 6.49 -24.44
N GLU A 106 -3.68 7.16 -25.11
CA GLU A 106 -2.38 7.51 -24.52
C GLU A 106 -2.41 8.90 -23.88
N TYR A 107 -2.08 8.98 -22.59
CA TYR A 107 -2.03 10.24 -21.87
C TYR A 107 -0.97 10.26 -20.76
N THR A 108 -0.17 11.31 -20.74
CA THR A 108 0.69 11.70 -19.61
C THR A 108 0.59 13.21 -19.46
N ALA A 109 0.32 13.66 -18.24
CA ALA A 109 0.03 15.07 -17.95
C ALA A 109 1.27 15.93 -18.22
N ALA A 110 1.04 17.18 -18.67
CA ALA A 110 2.11 18.12 -18.99
C ALA A 110 3.12 18.34 -17.82
N PRO A 111 2.69 18.44 -16.54
CA PRO A 111 3.63 18.55 -15.42
C PRO A 111 4.55 17.33 -15.26
N VAL A 112 4.07 16.11 -15.59
CA VAL A 112 4.89 14.90 -15.56
C VAL A 112 5.87 14.89 -16.75
N LEU A 113 5.41 15.31 -17.92
CA LEU A 113 6.25 15.42 -19.12
C LEU A 113 7.34 16.49 -19.01
N ALA A 114 7.12 17.52 -18.19
CA ALA A 114 8.12 18.54 -17.89
C ALA A 114 9.37 18.00 -17.16
N GLY A 115 9.32 16.76 -16.65
CA GLY A 115 10.44 16.07 -16.03
C GLY A 115 10.89 16.66 -14.69
N PRO A 116 9.98 16.94 -13.72
CA PRO A 116 10.38 17.28 -12.37
C PRO A 116 11.13 16.12 -11.70
N THR A 117 11.84 16.40 -10.61
CA THR A 117 12.70 15.42 -9.90
C THR A 117 11.95 14.17 -9.43
N TRP A 118 10.64 14.29 -9.16
CA TRP A 118 9.77 13.19 -8.75
C TRP A 118 9.21 12.37 -9.93
N ALA A 119 9.40 12.80 -11.18
CA ALA A 119 8.91 12.10 -12.37
C ALA A 119 10.03 11.38 -13.12
N ASP A 120 9.72 10.20 -13.64
CA ASP A 120 10.62 9.50 -14.55
C ASP A 120 10.67 10.19 -15.94
N PRO A 121 11.73 9.99 -16.71
CA PRO A 121 11.70 10.25 -18.16
C PRO A 121 10.65 9.38 -18.88
N GLN A 122 10.37 9.71 -20.14
CA GLN A 122 9.64 8.80 -21.02
C GLN A 122 10.47 7.54 -21.30
N ILE A 123 9.83 6.39 -21.52
CA ILE A 123 10.50 5.09 -21.78
C ILE A 123 11.42 5.13 -23.01
N SER A 124 11.10 5.97 -23.99
CA SER A 124 11.92 6.17 -25.19
C SER A 124 13.19 7.00 -24.96
N ALA A 125 13.41 7.56 -23.76
CA ALA A 125 14.58 8.38 -23.47
C ALA A 125 15.86 7.53 -23.45
N ARG A 126 16.87 7.94 -24.23
CA ARG A 126 18.10 7.14 -24.48
C ARG A 126 18.86 6.68 -23.24
N ASN A 127 18.82 7.45 -22.16
CA ASN A 127 19.56 7.17 -20.92
C ASN A 127 18.64 6.74 -19.78
N PHE A 128 17.42 6.29 -20.08
CA PHE A 128 16.47 5.82 -19.10
C PHE A 128 16.28 4.30 -19.22
N SER A 129 16.94 3.57 -18.34
CA SER A 129 16.90 2.11 -18.28
C SER A 129 16.40 1.66 -16.89
N PRO A 130 15.09 1.79 -16.59
CA PRO A 130 14.55 1.52 -15.27
C PRO A 130 14.67 0.03 -14.89
N LYS A 131 15.01 -0.24 -13.64
CA LYS A 131 15.05 -1.60 -13.08
C LYS A 131 13.72 -1.94 -12.43
N PHE A 132 12.75 -2.35 -13.23
CA PHE A 132 11.42 -2.74 -12.75
C PHE A 132 11.47 -3.97 -11.85
N ASN A 133 10.52 -4.06 -10.89
CA ASN A 133 10.48 -5.11 -9.86
C ASN A 133 11.74 -5.16 -8.96
N GLU A 134 12.50 -4.07 -8.89
CA GLU A 134 13.72 -3.95 -8.07
C GLU A 134 13.80 -2.58 -7.40
N LYS A 135 14.75 -2.42 -6.46
CA LYS A 135 15.13 -1.11 -5.96
C LYS A 135 16.11 -0.46 -6.94
N ASP A 136 15.67 0.59 -7.62
CA ASP A 136 16.40 1.28 -8.69
C ASP A 136 17.01 2.58 -8.18
N GLY A 137 18.18 2.46 -7.51
CA GLY A 137 18.83 3.59 -6.85
C GLY A 137 17.98 4.13 -5.69
N HIS A 138 17.47 5.35 -5.85
CA HIS A 138 16.58 6.01 -4.88
C HIS A 138 15.10 5.76 -5.16
N VAL A 139 14.75 5.09 -6.25
CA VAL A 139 13.36 4.80 -6.62
C VAL A 139 13.05 3.35 -6.25
N GLU A 140 12.07 3.14 -5.39
CA GLU A 140 11.52 1.80 -5.15
C GLU A 140 10.57 1.45 -6.31
N ARG A 141 10.93 0.43 -7.09
CA ARG A 141 10.09 -0.06 -8.20
C ARG A 141 9.52 -1.44 -7.91
N ARG A 142 9.73 -2.01 -6.72
CA ARG A 142 9.05 -3.25 -6.31
C ARG A 142 7.63 -2.92 -5.92
N SER A 143 6.67 -3.62 -6.53
CA SER A 143 5.29 -3.56 -6.05
C SER A 143 5.17 -4.32 -4.72
N LEU A 144 4.43 -3.73 -3.79
CA LEU A 144 3.99 -4.35 -2.54
C LEU A 144 2.96 -5.47 -2.77
N TRP A 145 2.45 -5.57 -4.00
CA TRP A 145 1.43 -6.54 -4.41
C TRP A 145 1.99 -7.71 -5.24
N GLY A 146 3.32 -7.80 -5.36
CA GLY A 146 4.03 -8.89 -6.05
C GLY A 146 4.72 -8.43 -7.33
N LEU A 147 5.16 -9.38 -8.15
CA LEU A 147 5.78 -9.05 -9.44
C LEU A 147 4.71 -8.56 -10.42
N TYR A 148 5.03 -7.51 -11.16
CA TYR A 148 4.23 -7.05 -12.30
C TYR A 148 4.94 -7.32 -13.62
N GLU A 149 4.15 -7.57 -14.66
CA GLU A 149 4.65 -7.82 -16.01
C GLU A 149 5.21 -6.52 -16.62
N VAL A 150 6.24 -6.67 -17.46
CA VAL A 150 6.76 -5.57 -18.28
C VAL A 150 6.59 -5.99 -19.74
N GLU A 151 5.78 -5.23 -20.48
CA GLU A 151 5.52 -5.47 -21.90
C GLU A 151 5.92 -4.22 -22.70
N ASN A 152 6.61 -4.41 -23.84
CA ASN A 152 7.08 -3.31 -24.69
C ASN A 152 7.88 -2.25 -23.91
N GLY A 153 8.64 -2.69 -22.90
CA GLY A 153 9.44 -1.84 -22.02
C GLY A 153 8.63 -1.06 -20.97
N ARG A 154 7.32 -1.30 -20.83
CA ARG A 154 6.45 -0.59 -19.88
C ARG A 154 5.84 -1.57 -18.86
N PRO A 155 5.68 -1.19 -17.59
CA PRO A 155 4.93 -2.00 -16.62
C PRO A 155 3.49 -2.21 -17.07
N ARG A 156 2.90 -3.36 -16.74
CA ARG A 156 1.45 -3.60 -16.83
C ARG A 156 0.84 -3.54 -15.43
N ASN A 157 -0.24 -2.78 -15.30
CA ASN A 157 -0.97 -2.62 -14.07
C ASN A 157 -1.47 -3.99 -13.56
N PRO A 158 -1.08 -4.41 -12.34
CA PRO A 158 -1.39 -5.75 -11.83
C PRO A 158 -2.88 -6.00 -11.64
N ALA A 159 -3.72 -4.95 -11.53
CA ALA A 159 -5.16 -5.08 -11.40
C ALA A 159 -5.90 -5.21 -12.74
N GLY A 160 -5.21 -5.01 -13.88
CA GLY A 160 -5.81 -5.12 -15.21
C GLY A 160 -5.76 -3.84 -16.05
N ARG A 161 -6.47 -3.89 -17.17
CA ARG A 161 -6.67 -2.80 -18.14
C ARG A 161 -7.49 -1.67 -17.53
N THR A 162 -7.06 -0.44 -17.81
CA THR A 162 -7.70 0.79 -17.35
C THR A 162 -8.29 1.63 -18.48
N GLY A 163 -8.07 1.25 -19.74
CA GLY A 163 -8.48 2.01 -20.91
C GLY A 163 -7.57 3.20 -21.24
N LEU A 164 -6.45 3.35 -20.53
CA LEU A 164 -5.51 4.46 -20.71
C LEU A 164 -4.07 4.01 -20.50
N VAL A 165 -3.24 4.20 -21.52
CA VAL A 165 -1.78 4.04 -21.44
C VAL A 165 -1.10 5.40 -21.22
N GLY A 166 0.19 5.39 -20.92
CA GLY A 166 0.89 6.56 -20.36
C GLY A 166 1.04 6.42 -18.86
N ARG A 167 1.32 7.55 -18.19
CA ARG A 167 1.36 7.63 -16.72
C ARG A 167 0.27 8.53 -16.15
N GLY A 168 -0.46 9.25 -16.99
CA GLY A 168 -1.37 10.29 -16.53
C GLY A 168 -0.64 11.30 -15.64
N LEU A 169 -1.11 11.48 -14.40
CA LEU A 169 -0.52 12.36 -13.38
C LEU A 169 0.59 11.70 -12.55
N LEU A 170 0.82 10.39 -12.70
CA LEU A 170 1.78 9.68 -11.88
C LEU A 170 3.21 9.89 -12.39
N GLY A 171 4.15 10.14 -11.48
CA GLY A 171 5.54 10.43 -11.83
C GLY A 171 6.29 9.20 -12.33
N ARG A 172 6.07 8.05 -11.69
CA ARG A 172 6.84 6.83 -11.93
C ARG A 172 6.12 5.88 -12.88
N TRP A 173 6.89 5.17 -13.71
CA TRP A 173 6.40 3.98 -14.39
C TRP A 173 6.29 2.84 -13.38
N GLY A 174 5.14 2.17 -13.35
CA GLY A 174 4.84 1.09 -12.40
C GLY A 174 4.23 1.62 -11.09
N PRO A 175 4.61 1.07 -9.93
CA PRO A 175 4.06 1.49 -8.65
C PRO A 175 4.52 2.90 -8.28
N ASN A 176 3.58 3.70 -7.78
CA ASN A 176 3.81 5.01 -7.18
C ASN A 176 3.41 4.90 -5.71
N HIS A 177 4.42 4.82 -4.84
CA HIS A 177 4.23 4.52 -3.43
C HIS A 177 3.77 5.75 -2.63
N ALA A 178 2.76 5.53 -1.82
CA ALA A 178 2.25 6.43 -0.79
C ALA A 178 2.35 5.76 0.59
N ALA A 179 2.12 6.55 1.64
CA ALA A 179 1.97 6.04 2.99
C ALA A 179 0.77 6.72 3.68
N ASP A 180 -0.05 5.92 4.35
CA ASP A 180 -1.32 6.37 4.95
C ASP A 180 -1.31 6.15 6.48
N PRO A 181 -1.02 7.20 7.28
CA PRO A 181 -1.06 7.12 8.74
C PRO A 181 -2.51 7.20 9.24
N ILE A 182 -3.05 6.08 9.70
CA ILE A 182 -4.41 6.01 10.25
C ILE A 182 -4.33 6.20 11.76
N ILE A 183 -4.51 7.44 12.19
CA ILE A 183 -4.42 7.80 13.61
C ILE A 183 -5.79 7.64 14.27
N THR A 184 -5.90 6.82 15.31
CA THR A 184 -7.19 6.48 15.94
C THR A 184 -7.21 6.65 17.44
N ARG A 185 -8.41 6.95 17.97
CA ARG A 185 -8.72 6.93 19.40
C ARG A 185 -10.16 6.48 19.63
N TRP A 186 -10.48 6.00 20.83
CA TRP A 186 -11.87 5.78 21.22
C TRP A 186 -12.61 7.11 21.39
N LYS A 187 -13.86 7.18 20.92
CA LYS A 187 -14.76 8.29 21.24
C LYS A 187 -15.08 8.25 22.73
N ARG A 188 -14.93 9.39 23.42
CA ARG A 188 -15.14 9.51 24.86
C ARG A 188 -16.20 10.56 25.20
N ASP A 189 -16.91 10.35 26.31
CA ASP A 189 -17.81 11.33 26.91
C ASP A 189 -17.04 12.37 27.74
N SER A 190 -17.75 13.33 28.34
CA SER A 190 -17.16 14.37 29.19
C SER A 190 -16.51 13.85 30.47
N SER A 191 -16.79 12.61 30.87
CA SER A 191 -16.18 11.94 32.02
C SER A 191 -15.00 11.07 31.59
N GLY A 192 -14.63 11.08 30.32
CA GLY A 192 -13.53 10.29 29.77
C GLY A 192 -13.89 8.83 29.50
N ASN A 193 -15.16 8.40 29.60
CA ASN A 193 -15.54 7.02 29.35
C ASN A 193 -15.75 6.75 27.86
N LYS A 194 -15.41 5.55 27.38
CA LYS A 194 -15.66 5.14 25.99
C LYS A 194 -17.17 5.12 25.71
N ILE A 195 -17.57 5.65 24.54
CA ILE A 195 -18.97 5.67 24.12
C ILE A 195 -19.27 4.41 23.29
N ALA A 196 -20.20 3.58 23.75
CA ALA A 196 -20.75 2.48 22.99
C ALA A 196 -21.83 2.95 22.00
N HIS A 197 -21.82 2.41 20.79
CA HIS A 197 -22.89 2.63 19.83
C HIS A 197 -24.15 1.85 20.26
N PRO A 198 -25.34 2.47 20.28
CA PRO A 198 -26.55 1.86 20.83
C PRO A 198 -26.99 0.59 20.08
N VAL A 199 -26.69 0.48 18.78
CA VAL A 199 -27.11 -0.67 17.96
C VAL A 199 -26.19 -1.88 18.15
N SER A 200 -24.87 -1.69 18.07
CA SER A 200 -23.92 -2.81 18.10
C SER A 200 -23.44 -3.16 19.50
N GLY A 201 -23.64 -2.28 20.49
CA GLY A 201 -23.06 -2.40 21.83
C GLY A 201 -21.54 -2.26 21.88
N LYS A 202 -20.88 -2.05 20.73
CA LYS A 202 -19.43 -1.86 20.60
C LYS A 202 -19.06 -0.39 20.74
N ASN A 203 -17.85 -0.11 21.24
CA ASN A 203 -17.34 1.25 21.34
C ASN A 203 -17.15 1.90 19.97
N ILE A 204 -17.41 3.21 19.89
CA ILE A 204 -17.20 4.02 18.70
C ILE A 204 -15.73 4.40 18.63
N LEU A 205 -15.08 4.06 17.53
CA LEU A 205 -13.71 4.46 17.22
C LEU A 205 -13.73 5.72 16.36
N GLN A 206 -12.78 6.62 16.55
CA GLN A 206 -12.58 7.79 15.71
C GLN A 206 -11.23 7.70 15.01
N PHE A 207 -11.12 8.30 13.82
CA PHE A 207 -9.85 8.54 13.14
C PHE A 207 -9.71 9.99 12.70
N ILE A 208 -8.48 10.44 12.48
CA ILE A 208 -8.21 11.75 11.90
C ILE A 208 -8.36 11.65 10.37
N ALA A 209 -9.20 12.50 9.81
CA ALA A 209 -9.40 12.63 8.37
C ALA A 209 -9.16 14.06 7.92
N ILE A 210 -8.73 14.22 6.68
CA ILE A 210 -8.63 15.50 5.98
C ILE A 210 -9.63 15.56 4.83
N GLU A 211 -10.15 16.73 4.52
CA GLU A 211 -10.90 17.01 3.29
C GLU A 211 -9.92 17.54 2.25
N ARG A 212 -9.72 16.81 1.15
CA ARG A 212 -8.74 17.21 0.13
C ARG A 212 -9.21 18.46 -0.60
N LYS A 213 -8.31 19.41 -0.89
CA LYS A 213 -8.65 20.66 -1.61
C LYS A 213 -9.04 20.41 -3.08
N ASP A 214 -8.50 19.37 -3.71
CA ASP A 214 -8.64 19.10 -5.14
C ASP A 214 -10.01 18.51 -5.51
N CYS A 215 -10.58 17.64 -4.68
CA CYS A 215 -11.86 16.98 -4.94
C CYS A 215 -12.93 17.19 -3.86
N GLY A 216 -12.58 17.75 -2.70
CA GLY A 216 -13.51 17.91 -1.57
C GLY A 216 -13.90 16.59 -0.89
N GLU A 217 -13.21 15.49 -1.18
CA GLU A 217 -13.46 14.20 -0.54
C GLU A 217 -12.66 14.06 0.76
N TRP A 218 -13.25 13.37 1.74
CA TRP A 218 -12.56 13.02 2.98
C TRP A 218 -11.58 11.85 2.76
N ALA A 219 -10.39 11.93 3.31
CA ALA A 219 -9.31 10.97 3.13
C ALA A 219 -8.51 10.77 4.42
N ILE A 220 -7.69 9.73 4.44
CA ILE A 220 -6.62 9.56 5.43
C ILE A 220 -5.54 10.61 5.07
N PRO A 221 -4.92 11.28 6.05
CA PRO A 221 -3.86 12.27 5.80
C PRO A 221 -2.54 11.60 5.41
N GLY A 222 -2.54 10.93 4.26
CA GLY A 222 -1.38 10.31 3.65
C GLY A 222 -0.93 11.02 2.39
N GLY A 223 0.23 10.62 1.88
CA GLY A 223 0.81 11.21 0.69
C GLY A 223 1.97 10.40 0.14
N MET A 224 2.66 10.99 -0.83
CA MET A 224 3.65 10.28 -1.65
C MET A 224 4.94 10.03 -0.86
N VAL A 225 5.55 8.87 -1.09
CA VAL A 225 6.89 8.57 -0.56
C VAL A 225 7.92 9.33 -1.39
N ASP A 226 8.74 10.16 -0.73
CA ASP A 226 9.79 10.90 -1.41
C ASP A 226 10.93 9.97 -1.87
N PRO A 227 11.66 10.32 -2.96
CA PRO A 227 12.79 9.53 -3.42
C PRO A 227 13.84 9.28 -2.32
N GLY A 228 14.06 8.01 -1.98
CA GLY A 228 14.99 7.60 -0.92
C GLY A 228 14.45 7.73 0.51
N GLU A 229 13.24 8.23 0.70
CA GLU A 229 12.57 8.31 2.00
C GLU A 229 12.16 6.92 2.50
N LYS A 230 12.19 6.72 3.82
CA LYS A 230 11.63 5.52 4.44
C LYS A 230 10.14 5.72 4.68
N ILE A 231 9.32 4.68 4.48
CA ILE A 231 7.87 4.72 4.78
C ILE A 231 7.56 5.29 6.18
N SER A 232 8.32 4.90 7.20
CA SER A 232 8.11 5.41 8.57
C SER A 232 8.36 6.91 8.72
N ALA A 233 9.21 7.50 7.87
CA ALA A 233 9.41 8.94 7.81
C ALA A 233 8.26 9.61 7.05
N THR A 234 7.84 9.04 5.91
CA THR A 234 6.68 9.50 5.13
C THR A 234 5.43 9.57 6.00
N LEU A 235 5.09 8.50 6.73
CA LEU A 235 3.92 8.47 7.61
C LEU A 235 3.92 9.62 8.64
N LYS A 236 5.08 9.92 9.23
CA LYS A 236 5.23 11.03 10.19
C LYS A 236 5.12 12.39 9.51
N ARG A 237 5.82 12.56 8.39
CA ARG A 237 5.86 13.80 7.62
C ARG A 237 4.47 14.17 7.13
N GLU A 238 3.82 13.26 6.40
CA GLU A 238 2.48 13.46 5.84
C GLU A 238 1.45 13.81 6.93
N PHE A 239 1.44 13.06 8.05
CA PHE A 239 0.56 13.40 9.16
C PHE A 239 0.84 14.80 9.73
N SER A 240 2.12 15.16 9.88
CA SER A 240 2.50 16.46 10.45
C SER A 240 2.19 17.61 9.50
N GLU A 241 2.39 17.44 8.20
CA GLU A 241 2.12 18.45 7.18
C GLU A 241 0.60 18.63 6.98
N GLU A 242 -0.14 17.54 6.80
CA GLU A 242 -1.55 17.59 6.40
C GLU A 242 -2.54 17.78 7.55
N ALA A 243 -2.26 17.16 8.70
CA ALA A 243 -3.19 17.17 9.84
C ALA A 243 -2.80 18.13 10.96
N LEU A 244 -1.54 18.57 10.99
CA LEU A 244 -1.00 19.48 12.01
C LEU A 244 -0.43 20.79 11.43
N ASN A 245 -0.54 21.03 10.12
CA ASN A 245 -0.03 22.22 9.43
C ASN A 245 1.44 22.55 9.78
N SER A 246 2.30 21.53 9.86
CA SER A 246 3.68 21.71 10.32
C SER A 246 4.46 22.71 9.48
N LEU A 247 4.20 22.82 8.17
CA LEU A 247 4.95 23.69 7.27
C LEU A 247 4.87 25.18 7.66
N GLN A 248 3.72 25.61 8.19
CA GLN A 248 3.46 27.00 8.58
C GLN A 248 3.86 27.31 10.04
N LYS A 249 4.30 26.32 10.81
CA LYS A 249 4.71 26.50 12.22
C LYS A 249 6.11 27.10 12.36
N SER A 250 6.29 27.91 13.39
CA SER A 250 7.60 28.40 13.82
C SER A 250 8.49 27.24 14.28
N ARG A 251 9.80 27.49 14.37
CA ARG A 251 10.76 26.48 14.82
C ARG A 251 10.43 25.91 16.21
N ALA A 252 10.06 26.77 17.17
CA ALA A 252 9.75 26.33 18.53
C ALA A 252 8.47 25.47 18.58
N GLU A 253 7.45 25.84 17.80
CA GLU A 253 6.23 25.05 17.67
C GLU A 253 6.49 23.69 16.99
N LYS A 254 7.39 23.66 15.99
CA LYS A 254 7.83 22.41 15.35
C LYS A 254 8.51 21.48 16.35
N GLU A 255 9.44 21.99 17.15
CA GLU A 255 10.16 21.18 18.15
C GLU A 255 9.21 20.57 19.20
N GLU A 256 8.14 21.27 19.59
CA GLU A 256 7.15 20.74 20.53
C GLU A 256 6.21 19.72 19.86
N MET A 257 5.70 20.05 18.68
CA MET A 257 4.88 19.14 17.88
C MET A 257 5.64 17.86 17.53
N GLU A 258 6.94 17.93 17.20
CA GLU A 258 7.77 16.75 16.93
C GLU A 258 7.82 15.81 18.14
N LYS A 259 7.84 16.30 19.38
CA LYS A 259 7.77 15.44 20.57
C LYS A 259 6.43 14.71 20.65
N GLN A 260 5.32 15.43 20.42
CA GLN A 260 3.98 14.86 20.44
C GLN A 260 3.80 13.81 19.32
N VAL A 261 4.20 14.14 18.10
CA VAL A 261 4.19 13.23 16.95
C VAL A 261 5.09 12.02 17.23
N ASN A 262 6.29 12.20 17.79
CA ASN A 262 7.13 11.07 18.14
C ASN A 262 6.50 10.15 19.20
N SER A 263 5.85 10.71 20.22
CA SER A 263 5.10 9.92 21.21
C SER A 263 3.97 9.13 20.52
N LEU A 264 3.21 9.79 19.65
CA LEU A 264 2.09 9.22 18.92
C LEU A 264 2.51 8.05 18.01
N PHE A 265 3.61 8.21 17.28
CA PHE A 265 4.13 7.18 16.39
C PHE A 265 4.91 6.06 17.10
N ASN A 266 5.08 6.18 18.42
CA ASN A 266 5.59 5.10 19.28
C ASN A 266 4.46 4.31 19.96
N LEU A 267 3.19 4.69 19.76
CA LEU A 267 2.03 3.94 20.24
C LEU A 267 1.93 2.56 19.61
N GLU A 268 1.02 1.74 20.14
CA GLU A 268 0.66 0.48 19.50
C GLU A 268 0.21 0.73 18.06
N HIS A 269 0.82 -0.02 17.14
CA HIS A 269 0.58 0.14 15.73
C HIS A 269 0.63 -1.21 15.01
N PHE A 270 -0.07 -1.26 13.88
CA PHE A 270 0.00 -2.39 12.98
C PHE A 270 -0.21 -1.93 11.54
N VAL A 271 0.39 -2.68 10.62
CA VAL A 271 0.15 -2.50 9.19
C VAL A 271 -1.27 -2.98 8.88
N VAL A 272 -2.10 -2.07 8.41
CA VAL A 272 -3.49 -2.33 7.99
C VAL A 272 -3.51 -2.94 6.60
N TYR A 273 -2.73 -2.35 5.69
CA TYR A 273 -2.72 -2.73 4.28
C TYR A 273 -1.38 -2.39 3.62
N LYS A 274 -0.97 -3.22 2.66
CA LYS A 274 0.14 -2.95 1.73
C LYS A 274 -0.24 -3.44 0.35
N GLY A 275 -0.12 -2.58 -0.65
CA GLY A 275 -0.37 -2.97 -2.04
C GLY A 275 -1.14 -1.94 -2.84
N TYR A 276 -1.80 -2.44 -3.88
CA TYR A 276 -2.55 -1.70 -4.88
C TYR A 276 -3.74 -0.90 -4.32
N VAL A 277 -3.84 0.37 -4.71
CA VAL A 277 -4.96 1.26 -4.39
C VAL A 277 -5.79 1.44 -5.65
N ASP A 278 -7.10 1.17 -5.59
CA ASP A 278 -8.03 1.52 -6.67
C ASP A 278 -8.23 3.04 -6.68
N ASP A 279 -7.40 3.74 -7.46
CA ASP A 279 -7.29 5.19 -7.53
C ASP A 279 -7.59 5.68 -8.96
N PRO A 280 -8.34 6.78 -9.14
CA PRO A 280 -8.70 7.31 -10.45
C PRO A 280 -7.51 7.77 -11.30
N ARG A 281 -6.32 7.96 -10.70
CA ARG A 281 -5.07 8.29 -11.40
C ARG A 281 -4.41 7.07 -12.03
N ASN A 282 -4.83 5.85 -11.71
CA ASN A 282 -4.22 4.64 -12.24
C ASN A 282 -4.36 4.54 -13.76
N THR A 283 -3.34 3.99 -14.39
CA THR A 283 -3.27 3.76 -15.84
C THR A 283 -2.85 2.31 -16.08
N ASP A 284 -2.72 1.91 -17.34
CA ASP A 284 -2.18 0.60 -17.69
C ASP A 284 -0.71 0.45 -17.29
N ASN A 285 0.03 1.56 -17.11
CA ASN A 285 1.49 1.51 -16.92
C ASN A 285 2.00 2.18 -15.65
N ALA A 286 1.12 2.77 -14.86
CA ALA A 286 1.44 3.42 -13.59
C ALA A 286 0.23 3.36 -12.66
N TRP A 287 0.45 3.00 -11.40
CA TRP A 287 -0.62 2.87 -10.41
C TRP A 287 -0.17 3.29 -9.02
N MET A 288 -1.14 3.64 -8.19
CA MET A 288 -0.95 3.93 -6.78
C MET A 288 -0.79 2.64 -5.97
N GLU A 289 0.20 2.65 -5.07
CA GLU A 289 0.28 1.68 -3.98
C GLU A 289 0.47 2.42 -2.66
N THR A 290 -0.03 1.85 -1.58
CA THR A 290 0.15 2.43 -0.25
C THR A 290 0.57 1.41 0.77
N GLU A 291 1.27 1.88 1.80
CA GLU A 291 1.37 1.21 3.10
C GLU A 291 0.54 1.99 4.11
N ALA A 292 -0.61 1.45 4.48
CA ALA A 292 -1.49 2.02 5.49
C ALA A 292 -1.15 1.44 6.87
N VAL A 293 -0.86 2.29 7.83
CA VAL A 293 -0.44 1.89 9.19
C VAL A 293 -1.35 2.58 10.19
N ASN A 294 -1.96 1.80 11.07
CA ASN A 294 -2.76 2.34 12.15
C ASN A 294 -1.90 2.56 13.38
N TYR A 295 -2.04 3.74 14.00
CA TYR A 295 -1.48 4.07 15.31
C TYR A 295 -2.65 4.38 16.24
N HIS A 296 -2.72 3.69 17.38
CA HIS A 296 -3.89 3.73 18.24
C HIS A 296 -3.57 4.30 19.62
N ASP A 297 -4.31 5.35 20.00
CA ASP A 297 -4.33 5.88 21.36
C ASP A 297 -5.49 5.26 22.16
N GLU A 298 -5.15 4.20 22.89
CA GLU A 298 -6.08 3.46 23.74
C GLU A 298 -6.55 4.30 24.94
N SER A 299 -5.66 5.05 25.59
CA SER A 299 -5.99 5.86 26.78
C SER A 299 -6.68 7.17 26.40
N GLY A 300 -6.36 7.73 25.23
CA GLY A 300 -6.79 9.05 24.79
C GLY A 300 -5.89 10.19 25.28
N GLU A 301 -4.89 9.89 26.10
CA GLU A 301 -4.01 10.89 26.74
C GLU A 301 -3.00 11.48 25.75
N THR A 302 -2.52 10.67 24.79
CA THR A 302 -1.50 11.12 23.83
C THR A 302 -2.10 12.14 22.85
N MET A 303 -3.37 11.97 22.50
CA MET A 303 -4.07 12.80 21.51
C MET A 303 -5.03 13.82 22.14
N GLU A 304 -5.09 13.93 23.46
CA GLU A 304 -5.97 14.88 24.17
C GLU A 304 -5.65 16.33 23.80
N ASN A 305 -4.36 16.68 23.78
CA ASN A 305 -3.86 18.03 23.52
C ASN A 305 -3.37 18.24 22.08
N LEU A 306 -3.64 17.29 21.18
CA LEU A 306 -3.23 17.39 19.78
C LEU A 306 -4.18 18.33 19.04
N LEU A 307 -3.72 19.56 18.79
CA LEU A 307 -4.45 20.55 18.00
C LEU A 307 -4.32 20.23 16.52
N LEU A 308 -5.43 19.82 15.90
CA LEU A 308 -5.50 19.57 14.47
C LEU A 308 -5.62 20.89 13.71
N GLU A 309 -4.81 21.02 12.68
CA GLU A 309 -4.77 22.19 11.80
C GLU A 309 -4.55 21.70 10.37
N ALA A 310 -5.44 22.06 9.45
CA ALA A 310 -5.36 21.57 8.09
C ALA A 310 -4.14 22.18 7.39
N GLY A 311 -3.35 21.33 6.75
CA GLY A 311 -2.17 21.73 5.98
C GLY A 311 -2.48 22.46 4.68
N ASP A 312 -1.43 22.71 3.90
CA ASP A 312 -1.53 23.45 2.64
C ASP A 312 -2.33 22.69 1.56
N ASP A 313 -2.43 21.36 1.63
CA ASP A 313 -3.19 20.53 0.67
C ASP A 313 -4.54 20.01 1.22
N ALA A 314 -4.78 20.18 2.53
CA ALA A 314 -6.04 19.87 3.21
C ALA A 314 -6.93 21.12 3.39
N GLY A 315 -8.20 21.05 2.97
CA GLY A 315 -9.17 22.11 3.18
C GLY A 315 -9.71 22.14 4.60
N LYS A 316 -9.88 20.97 5.22
CA LYS A 316 -10.33 20.78 6.61
C LYS A 316 -9.65 19.56 7.20
N VAL A 317 -9.56 19.51 8.54
CA VAL A 317 -9.11 18.34 9.30
C VAL A 317 -10.02 18.14 10.51
N ARG A 318 -10.38 16.89 10.83
CA ARG A 318 -11.15 16.57 12.04
C ARG A 318 -11.04 15.11 12.45
N TRP A 319 -11.42 14.87 13.70
CA TRP A 319 -11.85 13.55 14.15
C TRP A 319 -13.17 13.16 13.48
N VAL A 320 -13.22 11.94 12.93
CA VAL A 320 -14.38 11.35 12.28
C VAL A 320 -14.74 10.06 12.97
N ASP A 321 -16.00 9.91 13.36
CA ASP A 321 -16.54 8.65 13.90
C ASP A 321 -16.54 7.58 12.79
N ILE A 322 -16.02 6.40 13.12
CA ILE A 322 -15.97 5.27 12.20
C ILE A 322 -17.32 4.57 12.14
N SER A 323 -17.87 4.44 10.93
CA SER A 323 -19.00 3.58 10.63
C SER A 323 -19.04 3.19 9.15
N GLU A 324 -19.90 2.24 8.79
CA GLU A 324 -20.07 1.78 7.41
C GLU A 324 -20.58 2.86 6.44
N LYS A 325 -21.16 3.95 6.95
CA LYS A 325 -21.71 5.05 6.14
C LYS A 325 -20.64 6.03 5.64
N LEU A 326 -19.39 5.85 6.07
CA LEU A 326 -18.29 6.70 5.64
C LEU A 326 -18.09 6.64 4.13
N LYS A 327 -17.97 7.82 3.52
CA LYS A 327 -17.57 7.99 2.12
C LYS A 327 -16.19 8.64 2.13
N LEU A 328 -15.20 7.89 1.68
CA LEU A 328 -13.80 8.33 1.65
C LEU A 328 -13.21 8.20 0.24
N TYR A 329 -12.21 9.02 -0.03
CA TYR A 329 -11.42 9.01 -1.25
C TYR A 329 -10.75 7.66 -1.50
N ALA A 330 -10.55 7.33 -2.78
CA ALA A 330 -10.01 6.04 -3.22
C ALA A 330 -10.74 4.88 -2.50
N ASN A 331 -10.04 3.81 -2.11
CA ASN A 331 -10.61 2.73 -1.30
C ASN A 331 -10.28 2.86 0.20
N HIS A 332 -10.09 4.07 0.73
CA HIS A 332 -9.71 4.28 2.14
C HIS A 332 -10.72 3.69 3.13
N VAL A 333 -12.00 3.63 2.76
CA VAL A 333 -13.06 3.00 3.58
C VAL A 333 -12.75 1.53 3.88
N ASP A 334 -12.10 0.80 2.95
CA ASP A 334 -11.70 -0.59 3.17
C ASP A 334 -10.62 -0.68 4.26
N PHE A 335 -9.70 0.29 4.33
CA PHE A 335 -8.66 0.34 5.38
C PHE A 335 -9.27 0.65 6.74
N ILE A 336 -10.19 1.62 6.81
CA ILE A 336 -10.90 1.98 8.05
C ILE A 336 -11.73 0.80 8.56
N LYS A 337 -12.36 0.02 7.67
CA LYS A 337 -13.07 -1.21 8.03
C LYS A 337 -12.15 -2.22 8.72
N LEU A 338 -10.99 -2.49 8.14
CA LEU A 338 -9.99 -3.41 8.72
C LEU A 338 -9.51 -2.92 10.10
N VAL A 339 -9.36 -1.61 10.28
CA VAL A 339 -9.02 -1.01 11.58
C VAL A 339 -10.14 -1.21 12.60
N ALA A 340 -11.40 -0.96 12.22
CA ALA A 340 -12.56 -1.19 13.08
C ALA A 340 -12.68 -2.66 13.51
N GLU A 341 -12.47 -3.59 12.58
CA GLU A 341 -12.47 -5.03 12.84
C GLU A 341 -11.35 -5.42 13.82
N LYS A 342 -10.13 -4.93 13.61
CA LYS A 342 -8.98 -5.22 14.47
C LYS A 342 -9.20 -4.78 15.92
N TRP A 343 -9.78 -3.58 16.12
CA TRP A 343 -10.06 -3.04 17.46
C TRP A 343 -11.40 -3.49 18.05
N GLY A 344 -12.19 -4.27 17.32
CA GLY A 344 -13.53 -4.68 17.78
C GLY A 344 -14.49 -3.50 17.93
N ALA A 345 -14.31 -2.44 17.14
CA ALA A 345 -15.12 -1.24 17.18
C ALA A 345 -16.49 -1.43 16.51
N HIS A 346 -17.36 -0.44 16.70
CA HIS A 346 -18.59 -0.29 15.90
C HIS A 346 -18.27 -0.16 14.40
N TRP A 347 -19.12 -0.74 13.55
CA TRP A 347 -19.03 -0.64 12.08
C TRP A 347 -20.41 -0.65 11.44
N ASN A 348 -21.18 -1.74 11.62
CA ASN A 348 -22.54 -1.87 11.10
C ASN A 348 -23.51 -1.02 11.94
N GLU A 349 -24.24 -0.13 11.28
CA GLU A 349 -25.33 0.65 11.87
C GLU A 349 -26.70 -0.04 11.75
N ASP A 350 -26.83 -1.00 10.83
CA ASP A 350 -28.04 -1.80 10.72
C ASP A 350 -27.98 -2.98 11.71
N SER A 351 -29.00 -3.08 12.56
CA SER A 351 -29.24 -4.31 13.30
C SER A 351 -29.59 -5.38 12.28
N ASP A 352 -28.80 -6.46 12.21
CA ASP A 352 -29.32 -7.76 11.77
C ASP A 352 -30.36 -8.21 12.80
N CYS A 353 -31.52 -7.56 12.77
CA CYS A 353 -32.77 -8.04 13.32
C CYS A 353 -33.36 -9.05 12.33
N HIS A 354 -32.58 -10.06 11.96
CA HIS A 354 -33.16 -11.30 11.47
C HIS A 354 -33.36 -12.21 12.69
N LYS A 355 -34.62 -12.20 13.13
CA LYS A 355 -35.21 -13.12 14.09
C LYS A 355 -35.02 -14.59 13.68
#